data_AF-A0A2E1EQ91-F1
#
_entry.id   AF-A0A2E1EQ91-F1
#
_cell.length_a   1.000
_cell.length_b   1.000
_cell.length_c   1.000
_cell.angle_alpha   90.00
_cell.angle_beta   90.00
_cell.angle_gamma   90.00
#
_symmetry.space_group_name_H-M   'P 1'
#
loop_
_entity.id
_entity.type
_entity.pdbx_description
1 polymer ?
#
loop_
_entity_poly.entity_id
_entity_poly.type
_entity_poly.pdbx_seq_one_letter_code
_entity_poly.pdbx_strand_id
1 'polypeptide(L)' 'MNIQKITTIVCASLGLLGVLFLGMIIGKGDDAIEMDAMQGDYGSVSYIIMLAQLILSIAVLITLVFSAKNLASDKQK' A
#
# COMPACT_ATOMS: atom_id res chain seq x y z
N MET A 1 10.15 18.06 14.28
CA MET A 1 9.30 18.09 13.07
C MET A 1 7.87 17.75 13.48
N ASN A 2 6.85 18.46 12.97
CA ASN A 2 5.46 18.24 13.37
C ASN A 2 4.93 16.91 12.79
N ILE A 3 4.12 16.16 13.57
CA ILE A 3 3.50 14.90 13.15
C ILE A 3 2.71 15.05 11.84
N GLN A 4 2.04 16.20 11.66
CA GLN A 4 1.29 16.51 10.45
C GLN A 4 2.20 16.61 9.23
N LYS A 5 3.37 17.26 9.36
CA LYS A 5 4.35 17.33 8.26
C LYS A 5 4.92 15.96 7.90
N ILE A 6 5.19 15.13 8.90
CA ILE A 6 5.69 13.75 8.69
C ILE A 6 4.65 12.94 7.91
N THR A 7 3.41 12.93 8.38
CA THR A 7 2.31 12.20 7.74
C THR A 7 2.10 12.67 6.31
N THR A 8 2.10 13.99 6.05
CA THR A 8 1.98 14.52 4.69
C THR A 8 3.09 14.02 3.76
N ILE A 9 4.34 14.05 4.22
CA ILE A 9 5.48 13.59 3.41
C ILE A 9 5.37 12.09 3.12
N VAL A 10 5.01 11.28 4.11
CA VAL A 10 4.85 9.82 3.95
C VAL A 10 3.69 9.49 2.99
N CYS A 11 2.54 10.15 3.13
CA CYS A 11 1.42 9.93 2.21
C CYS A 11 1.77 10.39 0.79
N ALA A 12 2.46 11.52 0.64
CA ALA A 12 2.89 12.01 -0.66
C ALA A 12 3.89 11.06 -1.33
N SER A 13 4.85 10.51 -0.58
CA SER A 13 5.82 9.56 -1.13
C SER A 13 5.19 8.23 -1.52
N LEU A 14 4.28 7.69 -0.70
CA LEU A 14 3.51 6.48 -1.03
C LEU A 14 2.64 6.67 -2.28
N GLY A 15 1.99 7.83 -2.41
CA GLY A 15 1.21 8.18 -3.60
C GLY A 15 2.08 8.31 -4.85
N LEU A 16 3.23 8.98 -4.74
CA LEU A 16 4.18 9.11 -5.84
C LEU A 16 4.71 7.75 -6.31
N LEU A 17 5.07 6.85 -5.38
CA LEU A 17 5.48 5.48 -5.70
C LEU A 17 4.39 4.72 -6.43
N GLY A 18 3.13 4.88 -6.02
CA GLY A 18 1.98 4.26 -6.70
C GLY A 18 1.86 4.72 -8.16
N VAL A 19 1.99 6.03 -8.42
CA VAL A 19 1.93 6.59 -9.78
C VAL A 19 3.09 6.07 -10.64
N LEU A 20 4.30 5.98 -10.09
CA LEU A 20 5.47 5.47 -10.81
C LEU A 20 5.29 3.99 -11.20
N PHE A 21 4.82 3.15 -10.27
CA PHE A 21 4.57 1.73 -10.56
C PHE A 21 3.41 1.53 -11.54
N LEU A 22 2.35 2.34 -11.44
CA LEU A 22 1.27 2.34 -12.45
C LEU A 22 1.80 2.70 -13.84
N GLY A 23 2.61 3.76 -13.94
CA GLY A 23 3.23 4.15 -15.21
C GLY A 23 4.11 3.05 -15.81
N MET A 24 4.86 2.31 -14.97
CA MET A 24 5.66 1.18 -15.41
C MET A 24 4.81 0.03 -15.97
N ILE A 25 3.70 -0.30 -15.32
CA ILE A 25 2.79 -1.38 -15.75
C ILE A 25 2.11 -1.00 -17.07
N ILE A 26 1.57 0.21 -17.15
CA ILE A 26 0.95 0.72 -18.39
C ILE A 26 1.97 0.75 -19.53
N GLY A 27 3.22 1.12 -19.25
CA GLY A 27 4.30 1.16 -20.25
C GLY A 27 4.77 -0.21 -20.72
N LYS A 28 4.69 -1.26 -19.88
CA LYS A 28 4.97 -2.63 -20.29
C LYS A 28 3.86 -3.25 -21.14
N GLY A 29 2.61 -2.95 -20.81
CA GLY A 29 1.43 -3.52 -21.47
C GLY A 29 1.04 -4.89 -20.91
N ASP A 30 -0.27 -5.15 -20.88
CA ASP A 30 -0.85 -6.33 -20.23
C ASP A 30 -0.40 -7.65 -20.88
N ASP A 31 -0.31 -7.70 -22.21
CA ASP A 31 0.11 -8.90 -22.95
C ASP A 31 1.54 -9.36 -22.58
N ALA A 32 2.46 -8.40 -22.39
CA ALA A 32 3.84 -8.69 -22.00
C ALA A 32 3.91 -9.19 -20.55
N ILE A 33 3.11 -8.58 -19.67
CA ILE A 33 3.00 -8.98 -18.26
C ILE A 33 2.40 -10.37 -18.12
N GLU A 34 1.38 -10.71 -18.90
CA GLU A 34 0.76 -12.03 -18.90
C GLU A 34 1.75 -13.09 -19.39
N MET A 35 2.50 -12.81 -20.46
CA MET A 35 3.53 -13.70 -20.97
C MET A 35 4.68 -13.91 -19.96
N ASP A 36 5.17 -12.83 -19.33
CA ASP A 36 6.19 -12.90 -18.26
C ASP A 36 5.66 -13.76 -17.10
N ALA A 37 4.41 -13.56 -16.69
CA ALA A 37 3.76 -14.29 -15.60
C ALA A 37 3.58 -15.80 -15.91
N MET A 38 3.27 -16.16 -17.16
CA MET A 38 3.20 -17.56 -17.60
C MET A 38 4.57 -18.26 -17.55
N GLN A 39 5.66 -17.50 -17.65
CA GLN A 39 7.04 -17.99 -17.51
C GLN A 39 7.53 -17.96 -16.05
N GLY A 40 6.68 -17.49 -15.11
CA GLY A 40 7.00 -17.35 -13.70
C GLY A 40 7.76 -16.06 -13.35
N ASP A 41 7.89 -15.11 -14.27
CA ASP A 41 8.45 -13.78 -14.00
C ASP A 41 7.33 -12.79 -13.63
N TYR A 42 7.21 -12.51 -12.34
CA TYR A 42 6.25 -11.53 -11.80
C TYR A 42 6.89 -10.18 -11.50
N GLY A 43 8.16 -9.96 -11.85
CA GLY A 43 8.98 -8.87 -11.35
C GLY A 43 8.38 -7.48 -11.60
N SER A 44 7.64 -7.30 -12.69
CA SER A 44 7.09 -6.00 -13.07
C SER A 44 5.84 -5.60 -12.30
N VAL A 45 5.03 -6.57 -11.88
CA VAL A 45 3.78 -6.34 -11.13
C VAL A 45 4.00 -6.54 -9.62
N SER A 46 5.04 -7.29 -9.23
CA SER A 46 5.34 -7.57 -7.82
C SER A 46 5.52 -6.27 -7.01
N TYR A 47 6.15 -5.24 -7.56
CA TYR A 47 6.39 -3.98 -6.85
C TYR A 47 5.10 -3.25 -6.47
N ILE A 48 4.10 -3.20 -7.36
CA ILE A 48 2.81 -2.56 -7.04
C ILE A 48 2.01 -3.39 -6.04
N ILE A 49 2.08 -4.72 -6.14
CA ILE A 49 1.40 -5.64 -5.21
C ILE A 49 1.96 -5.47 -3.80
N MET A 50 3.29 -5.45 -3.66
CA MET A 50 3.93 -5.24 -2.36
C MET A 50 3.58 -3.88 -1.75
N LEU A 51 3.53 -2.81 -2.56
CA LEU A 51 3.10 -1.48 -2.12
C LEU A 51 1.64 -1.50 -1.63
N ALA A 52 0.75 -2.13 -2.38
CA ALA A 52 -0.66 -2.27 -2.01
C ALA A 52 -0.83 -3.06 -0.71
N GLN A 53 -0.11 -4.17 -0.55
CA GLN A 53 -0.12 -4.98 0.68
C GLN A 53 0.39 -4.20 1.89
N LEU A 54 1.43 -3.37 1.72
CA LEU A 54 1.95 -2.51 2.78
C LEU A 54 0.89 -1.48 3.23
N ILE A 55 0.27 -0.77 2.29
CA ILE A 55 -0.76 0.24 2.58
C ILE A 55 -1.96 -0.41 3.26
N LEU A 56 -2.43 -1.55 2.74
CA LEU A 56 -3.52 -2.31 3.33
C LEU A 56 -3.19 -2.75 4.77
N SER A 57 -1.99 -3.26 4.99
CA SER A 57 -1.55 -3.70 6.32
C SER A 57 -1.53 -2.54 7.31
N ILE A 58 -1.03 -1.36 6.91
CA ILE A 58 -1.05 -0.16 7.74
C ILE A 58 -2.50 0.24 8.09
N ALA A 59 -3.39 0.26 7.10
CA ALA A 59 -4.79 0.61 7.31
C ALA A 59 -5.49 -0.36 8.27
N VAL A 60 -5.29 -1.67 8.08
CA VAL A 60 -5.85 -2.71 8.94
C VAL A 60 -5.29 -2.60 10.36
N LEU A 61 -3.99 -2.40 10.53
CA LEU A 61 -3.36 -2.27 11.85
C LEU A 61 -3.88 -1.04 12.60
N ILE A 62 -3.96 0.11 11.94
CA ILE A 62 -4.54 1.33 12.53
C ILE A 62 -5.97 1.05 12.98
N THR A 63 -6.78 0.47 12.10
CA THR A 63 -8.19 0.16 12.38
C THR A 63 -8.30 -0.78 13.58
N LEU A 64 -7.55 -1.88 13.59
CA LEU A 64 -7.54 -2.84 14.71
C LEU A 64 -7.10 -2.21 16.03
N VAL A 65 -6.05 -1.38 16.02
CA VAL A 65 -5.58 -0.70 17.23
C VAL A 65 -6.65 0.24 17.77
N PHE A 66 -7.31 1.02 16.92
CA PHE A 66 -8.38 1.92 17.35
C PHE A 66 -9.62 1.15 17.81
N SER A 67 -10.04 0.11 17.10
CA SER A 67 -11.15 -0.75 17.50
C SER A 67 -10.89 -1.44 18.85
N ALA A 68 -9.70 -2.00 19.05
CA ALA A 68 -9.31 -2.65 20.30
C ALA A 68 -9.21 -1.64 21.45
N LYS A 69 -8.65 -0.46 21.21
CA LYS A 69 -8.61 0.62 22.21
C LYS A 69 -10.00 1.08 22.61
N ASN A 70 -10.90 1.28 21.65
CA ASN A 70 -12.29 1.65 21.95
C ASN A 70 -12.97 0.58 22.77
N LEU A 71 -12.82 -0.70 22.39
CA LEU A 71 -13.43 -1.80 23.13
C LEU A 71 -12.88 -1.94 24.57
N ALA A 72 -11.57 -1.80 24.76
CA ALA A 72 -10.95 -1.89 26.09
C ALA A 72 -11.17 -0.63 26.95
N SER A 73 -11.33 0.53 26.33
CA SER A 73 -11.61 1.80 27.01
C SER A 73 -13.09 2.01 27.29
N ASP A 74 -13.97 1.18 26.72
CA ASP A 74 -15.39 1.11 27.05
C ASP A 74 -15.54 0.48 28.44
N LYS A 75 -15.18 1.25 29.47
CA LYS A 75 -15.62 0.99 30.83
C LYS A 75 -17.10 1.35 30.86
N GLN A 76 -17.96 0.35 30.69
CA GLN A 76 -19.35 0.45 31.13
C GLN A 76 -19.36 1.10 32.53
N LYS A 77 -20.05 2.23 32.63
CA LYS A 77 -20.79 2.58 33.84
C LYS A 77 -22.02 1.71 33.93
#